data_AF-A0A950TSI1-F1
#
_entry.id   AF-A0A950TSI1-F1
#
_cell.length_a   1.000
_cell.length_b   1.000
_cell.length_c   1.000
_cell.angle_alpha   90.00
_cell.angle_beta   90.00
_cell.angle_gamma   90.00
#
_symmetry.space_group_name_H-M   'P 1'
#
loop_
_entity.id
_entity.type
_entity.pdbx_description
1 polymer ?
#
loop_
_entity_poly.entity_id
_entity_poly.type
_entity_poly.pdbx_seq_one_letter_code
_entity_poly.pdbx_strand_id
1 'polypeptide(L)'
;MAAFAVPQLGMSCRAARQTRKKEPGFVTRIEGPGPVGLVSSGRTRVVSGAAGFSVAPDRSNAPNPAVVSSGPVLMAGLLELQETGEPQRDRGARRHGRALLSALAAVQRSLLGVGEEEDALGKLSALLREVPATADPGLAIVCASIVLRVRIELARRGVA
;
A
#
# COMPACT_ATOMS: atom_id res chain seq x y z
N MET A 1 14.06 -15.96 -53.98
CA MET A 1 12.92 -16.69 -54.57
C MET A 1 12.87 -18.06 -53.92
N ALA A 2 12.14 -18.19 -52.81
CA ALA A 2 11.81 -19.45 -52.15
C ALA A 2 10.55 -19.19 -51.33
N ALA A 3 9.45 -19.79 -51.77
CA ALA A 3 8.12 -19.66 -51.17
C ALA A 3 8.00 -20.64 -50.00
N PHE A 4 7.69 -20.13 -48.81
CA PHE A 4 7.24 -20.96 -47.69
C PHE A 4 5.73 -20.77 -47.53
N ALA A 5 5.03 -21.89 -47.72
CA ALA A 5 3.60 -22.02 -47.65
C ALA A 5 3.09 -21.89 -46.20
N VAL A 6 1.96 -21.20 -46.08
CA VAL A 6 1.16 -21.02 -44.88
C VAL A 6 0.27 -22.25 -44.67
N PRO A 7 0.24 -22.88 -43.49
CA PRO A 7 -0.91 -23.66 -43.08
C PRO A 7 -1.85 -22.77 -42.25
N GLN A 8 -2.95 -22.34 -42.88
CA GLN A 8 -4.13 -21.84 -42.17
C GLN A 8 -4.97 -23.03 -41.70
N LEU A 9 -4.98 -23.25 -40.39
CA LEU A 9 -6.01 -23.98 -39.65
C LEU A 9 -6.64 -22.93 -38.74
N GLY A 10 -7.85 -22.40 -38.96
CA GLY A 10 -9.03 -23.06 -39.49
C GLY A 10 -9.68 -23.87 -38.37
N MET A 11 -10.25 -23.19 -37.37
CA MET A 11 -11.40 -23.68 -36.58
C MET A 11 -11.93 -22.57 -35.67
N SER A 12 -12.95 -21.88 -36.18
CA SER A 12 -13.83 -21.00 -35.43
C SER A 12 -14.72 -21.84 -34.52
N CYS A 13 -14.49 -21.78 -33.21
CA CYS A 13 -15.46 -22.26 -32.22
C CYS A 13 -16.61 -21.25 -32.11
N ARG A 14 -17.55 -21.33 -33.06
CA ARG A 14 -18.86 -20.66 -33.00
C ARG A 14 -19.77 -21.48 -32.10
N ALA A 15 -19.68 -21.27 -30.79
CA ALA A 15 -20.59 -21.86 -29.82
C ALA A 15 -21.85 -20.98 -29.65
N ALA A 16 -22.97 -21.67 -29.49
CA ALA A 16 -24.33 -21.20 -29.67
C ALA A 16 -24.77 -20.11 -28.67
N ARG A 17 -25.58 -19.17 -29.18
CA ARG A 17 -26.42 -18.28 -28.39
C ARG A 17 -27.43 -19.11 -27.61
N GLN A 18 -27.31 -19.18 -26.29
CA GLN A 18 -28.42 -19.58 -25.43
C GLN A 18 -29.17 -18.33 -24.98
N THR A 19 -30.34 -18.12 -25.57
CA THR A 19 -31.34 -17.19 -25.07
C THR A 19 -32.01 -17.81 -23.84
N ARG A 20 -31.49 -17.53 -22.64
CA ARG A 20 -32.25 -17.76 -21.41
C ARG A 20 -33.04 -16.50 -21.08
N LYS A 21 -34.33 -16.51 -21.44
CA LYS A 21 -35.37 -15.79 -20.70
C LYS A 21 -35.35 -16.32 -19.26
N LYS A 22 -35.04 -15.49 -18.28
CA LYS A 22 -35.39 -15.71 -16.89
C LYS A 22 -35.89 -14.40 -16.31
N GLU A 23 -37.04 -14.50 -15.67
CA GLU A 23 -37.92 -13.46 -15.16
C GLU A 23 -37.25 -12.49 -14.16
N PRO A 24 -37.81 -11.28 -13.97
CA PRO A 24 -37.29 -10.29 -13.04
C PRO A 24 -37.63 -10.72 -11.60
N GLY A 25 -36.74 -11.47 -10.98
CA GLY A 25 -36.79 -11.81 -9.56
C GLY A 25 -35.72 -11.04 -8.79
N PHE A 26 -36.15 -9.97 -8.12
CA PHE A 26 -35.71 -9.58 -6.77
C PHE A 26 -34.21 -9.40 -6.50
N VAL A 27 -33.77 -8.14 -6.41
CA VAL A 27 -33.01 -7.65 -5.24
C VAL A 27 -33.26 -6.16 -5.07
N THR A 28 -34.10 -5.81 -4.10
CA THR A 28 -34.16 -4.47 -3.53
C THR A 28 -33.09 -4.35 -2.44
N ARG A 29 -32.43 -3.18 -2.42
CA ARG A 29 -31.63 -2.59 -1.33
C ARG A 29 -30.17 -3.04 -1.21
N ILE A 30 -29.28 -2.15 -1.65
CA ILE A 30 -27.94 -2.03 -1.05
C ILE A 30 -28.06 -0.88 -0.04
N GLU A 31 -28.06 -1.23 1.24
CA GLU A 31 -27.85 -0.22 2.29
C GLU A 31 -26.43 0.32 2.14
N GLY A 32 -26.32 1.64 2.05
CA GLY A 32 -25.03 2.32 2.07
C GLY A 32 -24.30 2.03 3.40
N PRO A 33 -22.97 2.16 3.43
CA PRO A 33 -22.22 1.99 4.67
C PRO A 33 -22.78 2.94 5.73
N GLY A 34 -23.22 2.38 6.87
CA GLY A 34 -23.71 3.14 8.02
C GLY A 34 -22.67 4.13 8.54
N PRO A 35 -23.10 5.13 9.35
CA PRO A 35 -22.19 6.15 9.85
C PRO A 35 -21.05 5.51 10.65
N VAL A 36 -19.82 5.78 10.21
CA VAL A 36 -18.61 5.45 10.97
C VAL A 36 -18.65 6.22 12.29
N GLY A 37 -18.66 5.48 13.41
CA GLY A 37 -18.71 6.05 14.75
C GLY A 37 -17.53 6.99 15.02
N LEU A 38 -17.82 8.10 15.69
CA LEU A 38 -16.83 9.05 16.18
C LEU A 38 -15.94 8.35 17.21
N VAL A 39 -14.64 8.25 16.95
CA VAL A 39 -13.66 7.87 17.98
C VAL A 39 -13.59 8.99 19.01
N SER A 40 -14.25 8.77 20.14
CA SER A 40 -14.14 9.61 21.33
C SER A 40 -12.71 9.51 21.86
N SER A 41 -11.93 10.59 21.73
CA SER A 41 -10.66 10.75 22.43
C SER A 41 -10.94 11.03 23.91
N GLY A 42 -11.23 9.97 24.66
CA GLY A 42 -11.32 10.01 26.12
C GLY A 42 -9.94 10.16 26.74
N ARG A 43 -9.53 11.40 27.04
CA ARG A 43 -8.42 11.67 27.96
C ARG A 43 -8.95 11.60 29.39
N THR A 44 -8.91 10.41 29.97
CA THR A 44 -9.23 10.24 31.40
C THR A 44 -8.16 10.92 32.22
N ARG A 45 -8.52 12.04 32.85
CA ARG A 45 -7.72 12.75 33.84
C ARG A 45 -7.61 11.85 35.08
N VAL A 46 -6.40 11.35 35.36
CA VAL A 46 -6.12 10.66 36.63
C VAL A 46 -6.28 11.69 37.75
N VAL A 47 -7.28 11.47 38.59
CA VAL A 47 -7.51 12.21 39.84
C VAL A 47 -6.46 11.71 40.83
N SER A 48 -5.53 12.59 41.20
CA SER A 48 -4.64 12.36 42.32
C SER A 48 -5.42 12.54 43.62
N GLY A 49 -5.67 11.43 44.33
CA GLY A 49 -6.29 11.47 45.64
C GLY A 49 -6.14 10.14 46.37
N ALA A 50 -5.76 10.26 47.65
CA ALA A 50 -5.77 9.25 48.71
C ALA A 50 -4.50 8.39 48.91
N ALA A 51 -3.67 8.89 49.83
CA ALA A 51 -3.11 8.19 50.99
C ALA A 51 -2.89 6.66 50.87
N GLY A 52 -1.63 6.28 50.71
CA GLY A 52 -1.12 4.92 50.90
C GLY A 52 0.20 4.95 51.66
N PHE A 53 0.33 3.99 52.58
CA PHE A 53 1.42 3.71 53.52
C PHE A 53 2.84 4.13 53.09
N SER A 54 3.58 4.82 53.97
CA SER A 54 5.01 5.14 53.79
C SER A 54 5.84 4.42 54.86
N VAL A 55 6.85 3.67 54.42
CA VAL A 55 7.87 3.07 55.29
C VAL A 55 9.06 4.02 55.36
N ALA A 56 9.48 4.40 56.58
CA ALA A 56 10.70 5.18 56.77
C ALA A 56 11.92 4.34 56.35
N PRO A 57 12.94 4.90 55.66
CA PRO A 57 14.12 4.14 55.32
C PRO A 57 14.96 3.90 56.58
N ASP A 58 15.00 2.65 57.02
CA ASP A 58 15.99 2.17 57.98
C ASP A 58 17.39 2.29 57.36
N ARG A 59 18.27 3.01 58.04
CA ARG A 59 19.69 3.14 57.66
C ARG A 59 20.41 1.86 58.11
N SER A 60 20.34 0.83 57.29
CA SER A 60 21.30 -0.28 57.33
C SER A 60 22.26 -0.15 56.13
N ASN A 61 23.50 0.20 56.48
CA ASN A 61 24.64 0.34 55.60
C ASN A 61 25.01 -1.02 55.00
N ALA A 62 24.60 -1.27 53.76
CA ALA A 62 25.10 -2.36 52.93
C ALA A 62 25.61 -1.76 51.61
N PRO A 63 26.77 -2.18 51.07
CA PRO A 63 27.31 -1.64 49.85
C PRO A 63 26.35 -1.97 48.71
N ASN A 64 25.66 -0.94 48.25
CA ASN A 64 24.83 -0.96 47.06
C ASN A 64 25.71 -1.48 45.91
N PRO A 65 25.41 -2.63 45.26
CA PRO A 65 26.06 -2.95 44.00
C PRO A 65 25.73 -1.76 43.10
N ALA A 66 26.77 -1.06 42.66
CA ALA A 66 26.68 0.14 41.86
C ALA A 66 25.51 -0.03 40.89
N VAL A 67 24.55 0.90 40.94
CA VAL A 67 23.63 1.10 39.83
C VAL A 67 24.54 1.29 38.65
N VAL A 68 24.75 0.21 37.88
CA VAL A 68 25.41 0.28 36.60
C VAL A 68 24.49 1.21 35.86
N SER A 69 24.92 2.47 35.77
CA SER A 69 24.25 3.46 34.98
C SER A 69 24.18 2.82 33.60
N SER A 70 23.01 2.30 33.26
CA SER A 70 22.65 1.93 31.91
C SER A 70 22.48 3.25 31.16
N GLY A 71 23.59 3.99 31.09
CA GLY A 71 23.78 5.18 30.30
C GLY A 71 23.92 4.78 28.83
N PRO A 72 24.45 5.64 27.97
CA PRO A 72 24.14 5.81 26.53
C PRO A 72 24.10 4.55 25.64
N VAL A 73 24.58 3.40 26.11
CA VAL A 73 24.48 2.08 25.48
C VAL A 73 23.02 1.64 25.23
N LEU A 74 22.07 1.91 26.14
CA LEU A 74 20.64 1.61 25.89
C LEU A 74 20.02 2.53 24.82
N MET A 75 20.43 3.80 24.77
CA MET A 75 19.98 4.76 23.74
C MET A 75 20.60 4.45 22.37
N ALA A 76 21.87 4.06 22.34
CA ALA A 76 22.54 3.60 21.12
C ALA A 76 21.88 2.32 20.57
N GLY A 77 21.55 1.35 21.43
CA GLY A 77 20.83 0.14 21.00
C GLY A 77 19.42 0.42 20.47
N LEU A 78 18.72 1.44 20.98
CA LEU A 78 17.41 1.87 20.46
C LEU A 78 17.53 2.63 19.12
N LEU A 79 18.58 3.44 18.94
CA LEU A 79 18.89 4.10 17.67
C LEU A 79 19.32 3.11 16.58
N GLU A 80 20.11 2.11 16.94
CA GLU A 80 20.54 1.04 16.04
C GLU A 80 19.34 0.15 15.64
N LEU A 81 18.39 -0.09 16.55
CA LEU A 81 17.13 -0.74 16.22
C LEU A 81 16.20 0.14 15.35
N GLN A 82 16.25 1.46 15.48
CA GLN A 82 15.60 2.37 14.52
C GLN A 82 16.29 2.34 13.14
N GLU A 83 17.59 2.06 13.11
CA GLU A 83 18.38 1.88 11.91
C GLU A 83 18.11 0.53 11.22
N THR A 84 17.64 -0.50 11.98
CA THR A 84 17.00 -1.71 11.43
C THR A 84 15.60 -1.46 10.83
N GLY A 85 15.33 -0.26 10.34
CA GLY A 85 14.14 0.03 9.54
C GLY A 85 14.28 -0.48 8.10
N GLU A 86 13.16 -0.48 7.34
CA GLU A 86 13.18 -0.87 5.93
C GLU A 86 14.29 -0.15 5.16
N PRO A 87 15.04 -0.85 4.29
CA PRO A 87 16.13 -0.25 3.56
C PRO A 87 15.60 0.92 2.74
N GLN A 88 16.37 2.01 2.67
CA GLN A 88 15.92 3.27 2.06
C GLN A 88 15.38 3.10 0.63
N ARG A 89 15.90 2.11 -0.10
CA ARG A 89 15.44 1.71 -1.44
C ARG A 89 13.99 1.21 -1.44
N ASP A 90 13.59 0.42 -0.45
CA ASP A 90 12.22 -0.11 -0.33
C ASP A 90 11.22 0.99 0.03
N ARG A 91 11.64 1.94 0.87
CA ARG A 91 10.82 3.15 1.16
C ARG A 91 10.58 3.96 -0.11
N GLY A 92 11.62 4.13 -0.93
CA GLY A 92 11.54 4.75 -2.25
C GLY A 92 10.57 4.00 -3.17
N ALA A 93 10.73 2.68 -3.28
CA ALA A 93 9.88 1.82 -4.11
C ALA A 93 8.42 1.83 -3.67
N ARG A 94 8.12 1.83 -2.37
CA ARG A 94 6.74 1.96 -1.85
C ARG A 94 6.13 3.30 -2.20
N ARG A 95 6.89 4.39 -2.02
CA ARG A 95 6.42 5.74 -2.37
C ARG A 95 6.14 5.83 -3.87
N HIS A 96 7.05 5.32 -4.68
CA HIS A 96 6.92 5.30 -6.13
C HIS A 96 5.73 4.44 -6.59
N GLY A 97 5.56 3.24 -6.04
CA GLY A 97 4.41 2.38 -6.31
C GLY A 97 3.08 3.04 -5.95
N ARG A 98 3.01 3.74 -4.81
CA ARG A 98 1.82 4.55 -4.45
C ARG A 98 1.57 5.67 -5.45
N ALA A 99 2.61 6.36 -5.91
CA ALA A 99 2.46 7.40 -6.94
C ALA A 99 1.89 6.83 -8.25
N LEU A 100 2.38 5.67 -8.70
CA LEU A 100 1.83 4.96 -9.87
C LEU A 100 0.35 4.58 -9.67
N LEU A 101 -0.01 4.04 -8.50
CA LEU A 101 -1.40 3.70 -8.18
C LEU A 101 -2.31 4.93 -8.16
N SER A 102 -1.85 6.05 -7.57
CA SER A 102 -2.61 7.31 -7.58
C SER A 102 -2.81 7.86 -8.99
N ALA A 103 -1.80 7.75 -9.86
CA ALA A 103 -1.90 8.18 -11.25
C ALA A 103 -2.83 7.26 -12.07
N LEU A 104 -2.80 5.94 -11.85
CA LEU A 104 -3.78 5.00 -12.42
C LEU A 104 -5.21 5.34 -11.99
N ALA A 105 -5.42 5.66 -10.72
CA ALA A 105 -6.73 6.09 -10.22
C ALA A 105 -7.18 7.44 -10.82
N ALA A 106 -6.25 8.33 -11.16
CA ALA A 106 -6.56 9.56 -11.89
C ALA A 106 -7.06 9.25 -13.33
N VAL A 107 -6.41 8.34 -14.05
CA VAL A 107 -6.89 7.86 -15.36
C VAL A 107 -8.27 7.23 -15.24
N GLN A 108 -8.53 6.43 -14.21
CA GLN A 108 -9.86 5.86 -14.00
C GLN A 108 -10.94 6.92 -13.75
N ARG A 109 -10.59 8.00 -13.05
CA ARG A 109 -11.51 9.12 -12.79
C ARG A 109 -11.76 9.97 -14.04
N SER A 110 -10.76 10.16 -14.91
CA SER A 110 -10.96 10.89 -16.17
C SER A 110 -11.95 10.17 -17.09
N LEU A 111 -11.98 8.83 -17.06
CA LEU A 111 -13.01 8.04 -17.77
C LEU A 111 -14.44 8.28 -17.25
N LEU A 112 -14.58 8.80 -16.02
CA LEU A 112 -15.86 9.21 -15.44
C LEU A 112 -16.14 10.71 -15.65
N GLY A 113 -15.34 11.39 -16.49
CA GLY A 113 -15.44 12.83 -16.77
C GLY A 113 -14.81 13.73 -15.70
N VAL A 114 -14.02 13.17 -14.77
CA VAL A 114 -13.36 13.95 -13.72
C VAL A 114 -11.87 14.12 -14.03
N GLY A 115 -11.50 15.34 -14.44
CA GLY A 115 -10.14 15.74 -14.73
C GLY A 115 -9.67 15.35 -16.14
N GLU A 116 -8.46 15.78 -16.49
CA GLU A 116 -7.89 15.62 -17.83
C GLU A 116 -7.14 14.28 -17.99
N GLU A 117 -7.53 13.50 -19.01
CA GLU A 117 -6.92 12.20 -19.28
C GLU A 117 -5.46 12.33 -19.72
N GLU A 118 -5.13 13.29 -20.59
CA GLU A 118 -3.78 13.50 -21.11
C GLU A 118 -2.78 13.81 -20.00
N ASP A 119 -3.15 14.65 -19.03
CA ASP A 119 -2.33 14.97 -17.86
C ASP A 119 -2.04 13.73 -17.01
N ALA A 120 -3.03 12.86 -16.83
CA ALA A 120 -2.90 11.64 -16.05
C ALA A 120 -1.98 10.63 -16.75
N LEU A 121 -2.09 10.50 -18.08
CA LEU A 121 -1.21 9.66 -18.89
C LEU A 121 0.22 10.19 -18.94
N GLY A 122 0.38 11.51 -19.08
CA GLY A 122 1.68 12.19 -19.00
C GLY A 122 2.39 11.87 -17.68
N LYS A 123 1.69 12.01 -16.55
CA LYS A 123 2.22 11.64 -15.22
C LYS A 123 2.60 10.17 -15.11
N LEU A 124 1.78 9.26 -15.65
CA LEU A 124 2.11 7.83 -15.67
C LEU A 124 3.37 7.53 -16.47
N SER A 125 3.49 8.10 -17.67
CA SER A 125 4.66 7.90 -18.52
C SER A 125 5.95 8.44 -17.88
N ALA A 126 5.87 9.57 -17.18
CA ALA A 126 7.01 10.15 -16.46
C ALA A 126 7.46 9.25 -15.31
N LEU A 127 6.53 8.79 -14.47
CA LEU A 127 6.83 7.89 -13.36
C LEU A 127 7.45 6.57 -13.85
N LEU A 128 7.01 6.03 -15.00
CA LEU A 128 7.53 4.79 -15.55
C LEU A 128 9.02 4.83 -15.92
N ARG A 129 9.59 6.03 -16.13
CA ARG A 129 11.02 6.21 -16.47
C ARG A 129 11.93 6.07 -15.25
N GLU A 130 11.40 6.25 -14.05
CA GLU A 130 12.17 6.37 -12.81
C GLU A 130 11.81 5.28 -11.80
N VAL A 131 11.64 4.04 -12.25
CA VAL A 131 11.30 2.93 -11.36
C VAL A 131 12.51 2.61 -10.46
N PRO A 132 12.40 2.79 -9.12
CA PRO A 132 13.51 2.56 -8.21
C PRO A 132 13.76 1.06 -8.00
N ALA A 133 15.02 0.71 -7.73
CA ALA A 133 15.40 -0.64 -7.32
C ALA A 133 14.82 -0.99 -5.93
N THR A 134 14.54 -2.27 -5.72
CA THR A 134 13.96 -2.81 -4.49
C THR A 134 14.90 -3.86 -3.89
N ALA A 135 15.05 -3.88 -2.57
CA ALA A 135 15.80 -4.89 -1.84
C ALA A 135 14.91 -6.04 -1.37
N ASP A 136 13.68 -5.74 -0.94
CA ASP A 136 12.67 -6.76 -0.62
C ASP A 136 12.12 -7.43 -1.90
N PRO A 137 12.27 -8.76 -2.07
CA PRO A 137 11.75 -9.48 -3.23
C PRO A 137 10.21 -9.44 -3.32
N GLY A 138 9.51 -9.43 -2.18
CA GLY A 138 8.04 -9.37 -2.17
C GLY A 138 7.54 -8.04 -2.73
N LEU A 139 8.11 -6.94 -2.24
CA LEU A 139 7.84 -5.61 -2.77
C LEU A 139 8.24 -5.47 -4.24
N ALA A 140 9.36 -6.06 -4.66
CA ALA A 140 9.79 -6.04 -6.07
C ALA A 140 8.73 -6.65 -7.00
N ILE A 141 8.15 -7.79 -6.62
CA ILE A 141 7.07 -8.45 -7.40
C ILE A 141 5.84 -7.55 -7.50
N VAL A 142 5.44 -6.92 -6.40
CA VAL A 142 4.28 -6.02 -6.38
C VAL A 142 4.54 -4.80 -7.26
N CYS A 143 5.69 -4.15 -7.11
CA CYS A 143 6.08 -3.02 -7.94
C CYS A 143 6.13 -3.37 -9.43
N ALA A 144 6.68 -4.54 -9.78
CA ALA A 144 6.69 -5.04 -11.16
C ALA A 144 5.27 -5.26 -11.72
N SER A 145 4.35 -5.78 -10.90
CA SER A 145 2.95 -5.98 -11.30
C SER A 145 2.23 -4.66 -11.60
N ILE A 146 2.50 -3.62 -10.80
CA ILE A 146 1.97 -2.26 -11.01
C ILE A 146 2.55 -1.68 -12.30
N VAL A 147 3.88 -1.77 -12.49
CA VAL A 147 4.57 -1.30 -13.71
C VAL A 147 4.02 -1.98 -14.97
N LEU A 148 3.77 -3.29 -14.92
CA LEU A 148 3.15 -4.02 -16.02
C LEU A 148 1.74 -3.47 -16.32
N ARG A 149 0.93 -3.22 -15.29
CA ARG A 149 -0.40 -2.65 -15.48
C ARG A 149 -0.34 -1.27 -16.12
N VAL A 150 0.59 -0.42 -15.68
CA VAL A 150 0.81 0.91 -16.26
C VAL A 150 1.17 0.83 -17.74
N ARG A 151 2.10 -0.07 -18.10
CA ARG A 151 2.47 -0.30 -19.51
C ARG A 151 1.28 -0.72 -20.36
N ILE A 152 0.44 -1.62 -19.85
CA ILE A 152 -0.78 -2.04 -20.55
C ILE A 152 -1.74 -0.86 -20.75
N GLU A 153 -1.96 -0.04 -19.72
CA GLU A 153 -2.87 1.11 -19.82
C GLU A 153 -2.38 2.17 -20.81
N LEU A 154 -1.07 2.42 -20.88
CA LEU A 154 -0.45 3.32 -21.87
C LEU A 154 -0.56 2.74 -23.29
N ALA A 155 -0.26 1.45 -23.46
CA ALA A 155 -0.37 0.78 -24.77
C ALA A 155 -1.81 0.75 -25.29
N ARG A 156 -2.80 0.53 -24.41
CA ARG A 156 -4.23 0.58 -24.77
C ARG A 156 -4.68 1.95 -25.30
N ARG A 157 -3.93 3.01 -24.99
CA ARG A 157 -4.20 4.39 -25.40
C ARG A 157 -3.25 4.90 -26.49
N GLY A 158 -2.33 4.06 -26.96
CA GLY A 158 -1.36 4.43 -28.00
C GLY A 158 -0.25 5.38 -27.52
N VAL A 159 0.03 5.42 -26.21
CA VAL A 159 1.05 6.30 -25.59
C VAL A 159 2.33 5.54 -25.24
N ALA A 160 2.49 4.30 -25.75
CA ALA A 160 3.62 3.41 -25.46
C ALA A 160 4.77 3.58 -26.45
#